data_AF-A0A2V8HS79-F1
#
_entry.id   AF-A0A2V8HS79-F1
#
_cell.length_a   1.000
_cell.length_b   1.000
_cell.length_c   1.000
_cell.angle_alpha   90.00
_cell.angle_beta   90.00
_cell.angle_gamma   90.00
#
_symmetry.space_group_name_H-M   'P 1'
#
loop_
_entity.id
_entity.type
_entity.pdbx_description
1 polymer ?
#
loop_
_entity_poly.entity_id
_entity_poly.type
_entity_poly.pdbx_seq_one_letter_code
_entity_poly.pdbx_strand_id
1 'polypeptide(L)'
;MVPLKAIVIPGTAWVVFCVLWLACAALGIPSGFDGRSMTLTEATAVASHADAWRLLRDGADPNADARLRAGLVRNSEQDMTPLEAATASIRNGPVQMLVDRGARIDESNYAVLWCGAMARNNQDLIRFLQMQRPTHAPVDCASVRRLW
;
A
#
# COMPACT_ATOMS: atom_id res chain seq x y z
N MET A 1 30.23 -23.12 -40.44
CA MET A 1 30.67 -23.47 -39.07
C MET A 1 30.58 -22.22 -38.22
N VAL A 2 29.59 -22.14 -37.31
CA VAL A 2 29.49 -21.00 -36.38
C VAL A 2 30.62 -21.14 -35.36
N PRO A 3 31.46 -20.11 -35.14
CA PRO A 3 32.55 -20.23 -34.19
C PRO A 3 31.98 -20.41 -32.78
N LEU A 4 32.43 -21.46 -32.07
CA LEU A 4 32.00 -21.84 -30.70
C LEU A 4 31.91 -20.63 -29.73
N LYS A 5 32.79 -19.63 -29.93
CA LYS A 5 32.82 -18.36 -29.17
C LYS A 5 31.52 -17.56 -29.28
N ALA A 6 30.81 -17.61 -30.40
CA ALA A 6 29.57 -16.86 -30.62
C ALA A 6 28.39 -17.35 -29.75
N ILE A 7 28.47 -18.59 -29.23
CA ILE A 7 27.44 -19.17 -28.36
C ILE A 7 27.84 -19.07 -26.88
N VAL A 8 29.13 -19.25 -26.57
CA VAL A 8 29.64 -19.28 -25.20
C VAL A 8 29.63 -17.89 -24.55
N ILE A 9 29.94 -16.83 -25.32
CA ILE A 9 30.01 -15.45 -24.79
C ILE A 9 28.67 -14.96 -24.21
N PRO A 10 27.52 -15.02 -24.93
CA PRO A 10 26.26 -14.55 -24.37
C PRO A 10 25.80 -15.39 -23.17
N GLY A 11 26.02 -16.70 -23.20
CA GLY A 11 25.67 -17.59 -22.08
C GLY A 11 26.48 -17.29 -20.81
N THR A 12 27.80 -17.15 -20.96
CA THR A 12 28.68 -16.81 -19.82
C THR A 12 28.40 -15.41 -19.27
N ALA A 13 28.14 -14.42 -20.14
CA ALA A 13 27.77 -13.08 -19.70
C ALA A 13 26.45 -13.09 -18.90
N TRP A 14 25.45 -13.86 -19.33
CA TRP A 14 24.19 -14.00 -18.62
C TRP A 14 24.35 -14.67 -17.25
N VAL A 15 25.14 -15.74 -17.18
CA VAL A 15 25.43 -16.42 -15.91
C VAL A 15 26.15 -15.47 -14.94
N VAL A 16 27.15 -14.71 -15.40
CA VAL A 16 27.84 -13.72 -14.56
C VAL A 16 26.88 -12.64 -14.07
N PHE A 17 25.99 -12.15 -14.92
CA PHE A 17 24.96 -11.18 -14.54
C PHE A 17 24.01 -11.76 -13.46
N CYS A 18 23.51 -12.98 -13.64
CA CYS A 18 22.67 -13.64 -12.64
C CYS A 18 23.38 -13.84 -11.30
N VAL A 19 24.65 -14.27 -11.32
CA VAL A 19 25.46 -14.48 -10.11
C VAL A 19 25.69 -13.15 -9.38
N LEU A 20 26.05 -12.09 -10.10
CA LEU A 20 26.22 -10.75 -9.53
C LEU A 20 24.91 -10.23 -8.93
N TRP A 21 23.80 -10.41 -9.64
CA TRP A 21 22.48 -9.99 -9.16
C TRP A 21 22.08 -10.72 -7.87
N LEU A 22 22.26 -12.03 -7.82
CA LEU A 22 21.99 -12.85 -6.63
C LEU A 22 22.90 -12.47 -5.46
N ALA A 23 24.18 -12.19 -5.73
CA ALA A 23 25.11 -11.72 -4.70
C ALA A 23 24.69 -10.37 -4.11
N CYS A 24 24.29 -9.41 -4.96
CA CYS A 24 23.75 -8.13 -4.51
C CYS A 24 22.49 -8.30 -3.64
N ALA A 25 21.56 -9.18 -4.07
CA ALA A 25 20.35 -9.48 -3.31
C ALA A 25 20.67 -10.11 -1.94
N ALA A 26 21.61 -11.06 -1.88
CA ALA A 26 22.03 -11.69 -0.63
C ALA A 26 22.70 -10.72 0.35
N LEU A 27 23.35 -9.67 -0.16
CA LEU A 27 23.98 -8.60 0.63
C LEU A 27 22.99 -7.49 1.01
N GLY A 28 21.71 -7.61 0.66
CA GLY A 28 20.69 -6.59 0.96
C GLY A 28 20.91 -5.27 0.19
N ILE A 29 21.71 -5.28 -0.88
CA ILE A 29 21.82 -4.13 -1.78
C ILE A 29 20.47 -4.03 -2.49
N PRO A 30 19.75 -2.90 -2.35
CA PRO A 30 18.41 -2.77 -2.94
C PRO A 30 18.51 -3.04 -4.44
N SER A 31 17.75 -4.03 -4.91
CA SER A 31 17.57 -4.30 -6.33
C SER A 31 16.98 -3.05 -6.97
N GLY A 32 17.82 -2.28 -7.66
CA GLY A 32 17.61 -0.89 -8.04
C GLY A 32 16.53 -0.60 -9.09
N PHE A 33 15.33 -1.14 -8.94
CA PHE A 33 14.17 -0.79 -9.75
C PHE A 33 13.03 -0.12 -8.98
N ASP A 34 13.07 -0.07 -7.64
CA ASP A 34 12.09 0.70 -6.84
C ASP A 34 12.53 2.16 -6.70
N GLY A 35 12.54 2.88 -7.83
CA GLY A 35 12.91 4.31 -7.90
C GLY A 35 11.94 5.27 -7.21
N ARG A 36 10.93 4.77 -6.50
CA ARG A 36 10.03 5.58 -5.67
C ARG A 36 9.93 4.97 -4.29
N SER A 37 10.60 5.58 -3.33
CA SER A 37 10.23 5.43 -1.93
C SER A 37 8.76 5.82 -1.80
N MET A 38 7.88 4.85 -1.57
CA MET A 38 6.48 5.09 -1.25
C MET A 38 6.33 5.19 0.27
N THR A 39 5.47 6.09 0.72
CA THR A 39 5.02 6.10 2.12
C THR A 39 4.01 4.95 2.35
N LEU A 40 3.74 4.62 3.61
CA LEU A 40 2.75 3.59 3.93
C LEU A 40 1.36 3.96 3.38
N THR A 41 0.97 5.23 3.48
CA THR A 41 -0.25 5.78 2.89
C THR A 41 -0.32 5.59 1.38
N GLU A 42 0.79 5.80 0.67
CA GLU A 42 0.82 5.62 -0.79
C GLU A 42 0.73 4.14 -1.17
N ALA A 43 1.47 3.28 -0.48
CA ALA A 43 1.44 1.84 -0.70
C ALA A 43 0.03 1.27 -0.47
N THR A 44 -0.67 1.73 0.56
CA THR A 44 -2.04 1.28 0.86
C THR A 44 -3.06 1.87 -0.11
N ALA A 45 -2.87 3.12 -0.57
CA ALA A 45 -3.73 3.74 -1.59
C ALA A 45 -3.73 2.94 -2.89
N VAL A 46 -2.56 2.51 -3.37
CA VAL A 46 -2.43 1.69 -4.59
C VAL A 46 -2.66 0.19 -4.34
N ALA A 47 -3.06 -0.18 -3.12
CA ALA A 47 -3.24 -1.56 -2.66
C ALA A 47 -2.02 -2.48 -2.87
N SER A 48 -0.80 -1.93 -2.78
CA SER A 48 0.43 -2.72 -2.78
C SER A 48 0.63 -3.38 -1.42
N HIS A 49 0.19 -4.64 -1.31
CA HIS A 49 0.30 -5.40 -0.06
C HIS A 49 1.77 -5.67 0.31
N ALA A 50 2.63 -5.95 -0.68
CA ALA A 50 4.04 -6.23 -0.45
C ALA A 50 4.80 -5.01 0.12
N ASP A 51 4.58 -3.83 -0.46
CA ASP A 51 5.22 -2.60 -0.01
C ASP A 51 4.70 -2.17 1.36
N ALA A 52 3.38 -2.22 1.56
CA ALA A 52 2.79 -1.89 2.84
C ALA A 52 3.28 -2.85 3.95
N TRP A 53 3.41 -4.14 3.65
CA TRP A 53 3.93 -5.12 4.60
C TRP A 53 5.42 -4.92 4.91
N ARG A 54 6.21 -4.56 3.89
CA ARG A 54 7.63 -4.20 4.06
C ARG A 54 7.76 -2.95 4.95
N LEU A 55 7.04 -1.88 4.65
CA LEU A 55 7.08 -0.63 5.41
C LEU A 55 6.66 -0.83 6.88
N LEU A 56 5.61 -1.61 7.14
CA LEU A 56 5.20 -1.95 8.50
C LEU A 56 6.27 -2.77 9.24
N ARG A 57 6.96 -3.69 8.54
CA ARG A 57 8.08 -4.45 9.13
C ARG A 57 9.28 -3.56 9.43
N ASP A 58 9.51 -2.56 8.58
CA ASP A 58 10.57 -1.55 8.73
C ASP A 58 10.24 -0.51 9.82
N GLY A 59 9.08 -0.62 10.49
CA GLY A 59 8.70 0.22 11.62
C GLY A 59 7.85 1.45 11.27
N ALA A 60 7.27 1.51 10.08
CA ALA A 60 6.31 2.56 9.75
C ALA A 60 5.09 2.50 10.68
N ASP A 61 4.67 3.65 11.22
CA ASP A 61 3.48 3.73 12.05
C ASP A 61 2.20 3.62 11.19
N PRO A 62 1.32 2.63 11.43
CA PRO A 62 0.07 2.46 10.68
C PRO A 62 -0.95 3.59 10.91
N ASN A 63 -0.73 4.45 11.90
CA ASN A 63 -1.60 5.59 12.24
C ASN A 63 -1.00 6.94 11.84
N ALA A 64 0.23 6.97 11.31
CA ALA A 64 0.87 8.23 10.94
C ALA A 64 0.30 8.75 9.62
N ASP A 65 -0.21 9.98 9.64
CA ASP A 65 -0.59 10.68 8.42
C ASP A 65 0.62 10.86 7.51
N ALA A 66 0.41 10.64 6.22
CA ALA A 66 1.40 10.97 5.21
C ALA A 66 0.73 11.54 3.97
N ARG A 67 1.50 12.37 3.26
CA ARG A 67 1.08 12.97 2.00
C ARG A 67 0.89 11.88 0.94
N LEU A 68 -0.32 11.81 0.40
CA LEU A 68 -0.64 11.07 -0.81
C LEU A 68 -0.41 11.99 -2.02
N ARG A 69 0.58 11.65 -2.87
CA ARG A 69 0.88 12.42 -4.08
C ARG A 69 -0.27 12.35 -5.10
N ALA A 70 -0.46 13.43 -5.84
CA ALA A 70 -1.33 13.48 -6.99
C ALA A 70 -0.84 12.52 -8.08
N GLY A 71 -1.76 11.98 -8.86
CA GLY A 71 -1.47 11.06 -9.97
C GLY A 71 -1.23 9.61 -9.58
N LEU A 72 -1.20 9.26 -8.28
CA LEU A 72 -1.18 7.86 -7.83
C LEU A 72 -2.57 7.23 -7.91
N VAL A 73 -3.50 7.80 -7.13
CA VAL A 73 -4.90 7.33 -7.04
C VAL A 73 -5.89 8.49 -7.13
N ARG A 74 -5.44 9.73 -6.92
CA ARG A 74 -6.26 10.96 -6.94
C ARG A 74 -5.56 12.05 -7.74
N ASN A 75 -6.32 13.00 -8.26
CA ASN A 75 -5.79 14.14 -9.04
C ASN A 75 -5.24 15.28 -8.17
N SER A 76 -5.54 15.27 -6.87
CA SER A 76 -5.05 16.26 -5.91
C SER A 76 -4.23 15.59 -4.83
N GLU A 77 -3.25 16.31 -4.32
CA GLU A 77 -2.47 15.90 -3.16
C GLU A 77 -3.29 16.07 -1.88
N GLN A 78 -3.12 15.15 -0.94
CA GLN A 78 -3.84 15.18 0.31
C GLN A 78 -3.11 14.39 1.40
N ASP A 79 -3.12 14.91 2.62
CA ASP A 79 -2.68 14.16 3.80
C ASP A 79 -3.82 13.29 4.31
N MET A 80 -3.51 12.01 4.56
CA MET A 80 -4.45 11.05 5.13
C MET A 80 -3.69 9.90 5.80
N THR A 81 -4.38 9.21 6.70
CA THR A 81 -3.86 7.99 7.32
C THR A 81 -3.74 6.86 6.29
N PRO A 82 -2.86 5.88 6.52
CA PRO A 82 -2.81 4.67 5.71
C PRO A 82 -4.15 3.93 5.62
N LEU A 83 -4.95 4.00 6.69
CA LEU A 83 -6.25 3.36 6.77
C LEU A 83 -7.28 4.05 5.88
N GLU A 84 -7.35 5.39 5.89
CA GLU A 84 -8.19 6.17 4.98
C GLU A 84 -7.78 5.93 3.51
N ALA A 85 -6.49 5.94 3.22
CA ALA A 85 -5.96 5.62 1.90
C ALA A 85 -6.35 4.19 1.45
N ALA A 86 -6.29 3.21 2.34
CA ALA A 86 -6.69 1.84 2.04
C ALA A 86 -8.17 1.72 1.66
N THR A 87 -9.06 2.49 2.31
CA THR A 87 -10.49 2.52 1.97
C THR A 87 -10.79 3.18 0.62
N ALA A 88 -9.89 4.05 0.15
CA ALA A 88 -9.96 4.57 -1.21
C ALA A 88 -9.54 3.53 -2.27
N SER A 89 -8.91 2.43 -1.87
CA SER A 89 -8.54 1.35 -2.79
C SER A 89 -9.72 0.40 -3.06
N ILE A 90 -9.68 -0.33 -4.16
CA ILE A 90 -10.72 -1.31 -4.53
C ILE A 90 -10.61 -2.58 -3.66
N ARG A 91 -9.46 -2.82 -3.02
CA ARG A 91 -9.16 -4.09 -2.32
C ARG A 91 -9.25 -3.91 -0.81
N ASN A 92 -9.84 -4.89 -0.12
CA ASN A 92 -10.03 -4.85 1.34
C ASN A 92 -8.83 -5.36 2.14
N GLY A 93 -7.94 -6.13 1.52
CA GLY A 93 -6.77 -6.72 2.18
C GLY A 93 -5.88 -5.71 2.92
N PRO A 94 -5.58 -4.53 2.34
CA PRO A 94 -4.81 -3.49 3.03
C PRO A 94 -5.47 -3.00 4.32
N VAL A 95 -6.80 -2.86 4.37
CA VAL A 95 -7.52 -2.41 5.57
C VAL A 95 -7.35 -3.40 6.72
N GLN A 96 -7.60 -4.70 6.45
CA GLN A 96 -7.48 -5.75 7.47
C GLN A 96 -6.04 -5.85 7.99
N MET A 97 -5.06 -5.88 7.07
CA MET A 97 -3.65 -5.92 7.43
C MET A 97 -3.22 -4.73 8.30
N LEU A 98 -3.70 -3.52 7.99
CA LEU A 98 -3.38 -2.33 8.79
C LEU A 98 -3.94 -2.46 10.20
N VAL A 99 -5.20 -2.90 10.35
CA VAL A 99 -5.83 -3.10 11.65
C VAL A 99 -5.12 -4.20 12.46
N ASP A 100 -4.77 -5.33 11.82
CA ASP A 100 -3.98 -6.41 12.44
C ASP A 100 -2.60 -5.94 12.92
N ARG A 101 -2.11 -4.81 12.40
CA ARG A 101 -0.83 -4.18 12.75
C ARG A 101 -0.97 -2.95 13.63
N GLY A 102 -2.16 -2.69 14.17
CA GLY A 102 -2.38 -1.62 15.14
C GLY A 102 -2.86 -0.30 14.54
N ALA A 103 -3.35 -0.30 13.30
CA ALA A 103 -4.17 0.82 12.82
C ALA A 103 -5.45 0.91 13.64
N ARG A 104 -5.75 2.11 14.14
CA ARG A 104 -6.90 2.36 15.01
C ARG A 104 -8.09 2.82 14.17
N ILE A 105 -9.24 2.22 14.45
CA ILE A 105 -10.55 2.72 14.02
C ILE A 105 -11.17 3.40 15.22
N ASP A 106 -11.37 4.71 15.13
CA ASP A 106 -11.90 5.54 16.21
C ASP A 106 -12.98 6.50 15.68
N GLU A 107 -13.55 7.31 16.57
CA GLU A 107 -14.65 8.20 16.21
C GLU A 107 -14.26 9.28 15.18
N SER A 108 -12.97 9.62 15.09
CA SER A 108 -12.48 10.66 14.18
C SER A 108 -12.41 10.18 12.73
N ASN A 109 -12.09 8.90 12.51
CA ASN A 109 -11.91 8.33 11.18
C ASN A 109 -13.06 7.42 10.74
N TYR A 110 -13.88 6.90 11.66
CA TYR A 110 -14.94 5.93 11.33
C TYR A 110 -15.91 6.42 10.25
N ALA A 111 -16.36 7.67 10.33
CA ALA A 111 -17.27 8.24 9.34
C ALA A 111 -16.64 8.28 7.94
N VAL A 112 -15.34 8.64 7.85
CA VAL A 112 -14.58 8.67 6.59
C VAL A 112 -14.50 7.27 5.98
N LEU A 113 -14.10 6.28 6.78
CA LEU A 113 -13.95 4.89 6.36
C LEU A 113 -15.30 4.30 5.91
N TRP A 114 -16.35 4.54 6.71
CA TRP A 114 -17.70 4.04 6.44
C TRP A 114 -18.28 4.61 5.15
N CYS A 115 -18.24 5.92 4.99
CA CYS A 115 -18.79 6.59 3.82
C CYS A 115 -17.99 6.23 2.56
N GLY A 116 -16.68 6.01 2.67
CA GLY A 116 -15.84 5.52 1.57
C GLY A 116 -16.22 4.10 1.14
N ALA A 117 -16.45 3.21 2.10
CA ALA A 117 -16.91 1.85 1.84
C ALA A 117 -18.29 1.84 1.16
N MET A 118 -19.22 2.69 1.62
CA MET A 118 -20.56 2.86 1.05
C MET A 118 -20.51 3.37 -0.39
N ALA A 119 -19.71 4.40 -0.66
CA ALA A 119 -19.60 4.98 -2.00
C ALA A 119 -19.08 4.00 -3.05
N ARG A 120 -18.25 3.04 -2.63
CA ARG A 120 -17.72 1.97 -3.50
C ARG A 120 -18.58 0.70 -3.48
N ASN A 121 -19.71 0.70 -2.77
CA ASN A 121 -20.57 -0.47 -2.56
C ASN A 121 -19.80 -1.71 -2.04
N ASN A 122 -18.85 -1.48 -1.14
CA ASN A 122 -17.94 -2.52 -0.67
C ASN A 122 -18.52 -3.23 0.56
N GLN A 123 -19.38 -4.22 0.32
CA GLN A 123 -20.15 -4.91 1.36
C GLN A 123 -19.29 -5.64 2.40
N ASP A 124 -18.10 -6.11 2.01
CA ASP A 124 -17.18 -6.78 2.93
C ASP A 124 -16.50 -5.80 3.88
N LEU A 125 -16.08 -4.64 3.35
CA LEU A 125 -15.52 -3.58 4.18
C LEU A 125 -16.59 -2.98 5.10
N ILE A 126 -17.83 -2.80 4.62
CA ILE A 126 -18.95 -2.35 5.45
C ILE A 126 -19.17 -3.32 6.62
N ARG A 127 -19.24 -4.64 6.35
CA ARG A 127 -19.38 -5.66 7.40
C ARG A 127 -18.21 -5.63 8.39
N PHE A 128 -16.98 -5.47 7.89
CA PHE A 128 -15.80 -5.33 8.74
C PHE A 128 -15.88 -4.11 9.66
N LEU A 129 -16.24 -2.94 9.11
CA LEU A 129 -16.38 -1.70 9.89
C LEU A 129 -17.53 -1.78 10.90
N GLN A 130 -18.64 -2.46 10.56
CA GLN A 130 -19.74 -2.70 11.51
C GLN A 130 -19.27 -3.41 12.77
N MET A 131 -18.39 -4.42 12.63
CA MET A 131 -17.84 -5.16 13.77
C MET A 131 -16.87 -4.32 14.61
N GLN A 132 -16.24 -3.31 14.01
CA GLN A 132 -15.25 -2.43 14.63
C GLN A 132 -15.85 -1.08 15.06
N ARG A 133 -17.19 -0.96 15.11
CA ARG A 133 -17.86 0.32 15.33
C ARG A 133 -17.61 0.88 16.73
N PRO A 134 -17.06 2.11 16.87
CA PRO A 134 -16.97 2.78 18.15
C PRO A 134 -18.35 3.13 18.72
N THR A 135 -18.49 3.14 20.05
CA THR A 135 -19.78 3.23 20.77
C THR A 135 -20.58 4.49 20.43
N HIS A 136 -19.91 5.61 20.10
CA HIS A 136 -20.57 6.88 19.78
C HIS A 136 -20.25 7.44 18.40
N ALA A 137 -19.71 6.65 17.46
CA ALA A 137 -19.36 7.16 16.14
C ALA A 137 -20.63 7.60 15.35
N PRO A 138 -20.84 8.92 15.14
CA PRO A 138 -21.91 9.40 14.27
C PRO A 138 -21.49 9.15 12.82
N VAL A 139 -22.43 8.64 12.01
CA VAL A 139 -22.20 8.44 10.58
C VAL A 139 -23.01 9.50 9.84
N ASP A 140 -22.33 10.57 9.45
CA ASP A 140 -22.90 11.57 8.56
C ASP A 140 -22.02 11.72 7.31
N CYS A 141 -22.44 11.11 6.22
CA CYS A 141 -21.71 11.19 4.96
C CYS A 141 -21.84 12.54 4.25
N ALA A 142 -22.71 13.45 4.71
CA ALA A 142 -22.85 14.79 4.14
C ALA A 142 -21.74 15.74 4.61
N SER A 143 -21.27 15.58 5.86
CA SER A 143 -20.21 16.40 6.45
C SER A 143 -18.79 15.83 6.26
N VAL A 144 -18.67 14.56 5.89
CA VAL A 144 -17.38 13.92 5.60
C VAL A 144 -16.73 14.55 4.36
N ARG A 145 -15.44 14.89 4.48
CA ARG A 145 -14.61 15.34 3.36
C ARG A 145 -14.70 14.28 2.26
N ARG A 146 -15.26 14.64 1.10
CA ARG A 146 -15.41 13.70 -0.02
C ARG A 146 -14.05 13.20 -0.49
N LEU A 147 -13.72 11.97 -0.10
CA LEU A 147 -12.55 11.25 -0.64
C LEU A 147 -12.85 10.60 -2.00
N TRP A 148 -14.04 10.80 -2.57
CA TRP A 148 -14.49 10.28 -3.87
C TRP A 148 -15.41 11.25 -4.60
#